data_AF-A0AAN7V8P8-F1
#
_entry.id   AF-A0AAN7V8P8-F1
#
_cell.length_a   1.000
_cell.length_b   1.000
_cell.length_c   1.000
_cell.angle_alpha   90.00
_cell.angle_beta   90.00
_cell.angle_gamma   90.00
#
_symmetry.space_group_name_H-M   'P 1'
#
loop_
_entity.id
_entity.type
_entity.pdbx_description
1 polymer ?
#
loop_
_entity_poly.entity_id
_entity_poly.type
_entity_poly.pdbx_seq_one_letter_code
_entity_poly.pdbx_strand_id
1 'polypeptide(L)'
;MSSSFATFENNDNTGVSETGLTMKNKEKTSTITEWLALIPRVPSHYCRSTSNRTYVESTFLSKSHMYSVFEDWCKENNKKYIPSRITFCKVLDKEKISIHMPRKDLCDTCYEYNAGNLNQEDYNAHRIKKQEARDAKQKAKNEATNNKVVITMDLQSVLLCPKLQVSKIYYSQKLQVHNLQFA
;
A
#
# COMPACT_ATOMS: atom_id res chain seq x y z
N MET A 1 -22.28 -23.04 -71.86
CA MET A 1 -22.61 -23.52 -70.50
C MET A 1 -21.45 -23.18 -69.59
N SER A 2 -21.71 -22.32 -68.59
CA SER A 2 -20.94 -22.15 -67.34
C SER A 2 -19.49 -21.63 -67.46
N SER A 3 -18.99 -20.69 -66.68
CA SER A 3 -19.49 -19.96 -65.52
C SER A 3 -18.61 -18.71 -65.35
N SER A 4 -19.20 -17.52 -65.19
CA SER A 4 -18.47 -16.30 -64.79
C SER A 4 -18.46 -16.22 -63.26
N PHE A 5 -17.27 -16.20 -62.67
CA PHE A 5 -17.08 -15.96 -61.25
C PHE A 5 -16.59 -14.52 -61.07
N ALA A 6 -17.47 -13.65 -60.55
CA ALA A 6 -17.11 -12.29 -60.19
C ALA A 6 -16.39 -12.30 -58.83
N THR A 7 -15.15 -11.83 -58.79
CA THR A 7 -14.43 -11.53 -57.55
C THR A 7 -14.85 -10.15 -57.05
N PHE A 8 -15.43 -10.11 -55.85
CA PHE A 8 -15.78 -8.89 -55.14
C PHE A 8 -14.53 -8.39 -54.38
N GLU A 9 -14.02 -7.22 -54.75
CA GLU A 9 -12.97 -6.53 -54.00
C GLU A 9 -13.62 -5.87 -52.76
N ASN A 10 -13.34 -6.41 -51.57
CA ASN A 10 -13.65 -5.74 -50.30
C ASN A 10 -12.63 -4.63 -50.06
N ASN A 11 -13.09 -3.38 -50.15
CA ASN A 11 -12.32 -2.20 -49.80
C ASN A 11 -12.69 -1.75 -48.37
N ASP A 12 -12.20 -2.47 -47.36
CA ASP A 12 -12.29 -2.05 -45.96
C ASP A 12 -11.08 -1.22 -45.58
N ASN A 13 -11.13 0.06 -45.94
CA ASN A 13 -10.15 1.06 -45.52
C ASN A 13 -10.51 1.59 -44.12
N THR A 14 -10.08 0.89 -43.07
CA THR A 14 -10.08 1.40 -41.68
C THR A 14 -8.65 1.52 -41.14
N GLY A 15 -7.84 2.34 -41.80
CA GLY A 15 -6.55 2.78 -41.26
C GLY A 15 -6.74 3.79 -40.14
N VAL A 16 -6.97 3.34 -38.90
CA VAL A 16 -6.78 4.18 -37.72
C VAL A 16 -5.28 4.31 -37.48
N SER A 17 -4.73 5.51 -37.68
CA SER A 17 -3.31 5.80 -37.56
C SER A 17 -2.80 5.62 -36.12
N GLU A 18 -2.06 4.54 -35.91
CA GLU A 18 -1.46 4.10 -34.63
C GLU A 18 -0.57 5.15 -33.95
N THR A 19 -0.04 6.10 -34.74
CA THR A 19 0.93 7.12 -34.32
C THR A 19 0.31 8.31 -33.56
N GLY A 20 -0.96 8.66 -33.83
CA GLY A 20 -1.64 9.77 -33.15
C GLY A 20 -2.14 9.43 -31.74
N LEU A 21 -2.44 8.16 -31.50
CA LEU A 21 -3.00 7.68 -30.24
C LEU A 21 -1.93 7.52 -29.15
N THR A 22 -0.72 7.13 -29.55
CA THR A 22 0.45 6.94 -28.67
C THR A 22 0.97 8.27 -28.12
N MET A 23 1.07 9.31 -28.96
CA MET A 23 1.49 10.65 -28.54
C MET A 23 0.51 11.28 -27.53
N LYS A 24 -0.81 11.20 -27.80
CA LYS A 24 -1.84 11.69 -26.86
C LYS A 24 -1.79 10.94 -25.54
N ASN A 25 -1.55 9.63 -25.53
CA ASN A 25 -1.45 8.87 -24.29
C ASN A 25 -0.23 9.27 -23.45
N LYS A 26 0.89 9.62 -24.10
CA LYS A 26 2.11 10.08 -23.43
C LYS A 26 1.91 11.43 -22.73
N GLU A 27 1.27 12.40 -23.40
CA GLU A 27 0.92 13.70 -22.81
C GLU A 27 0.01 13.54 -21.58
N LYS A 28 -0.99 12.66 -21.66
CA LYS A 28 -1.91 12.36 -20.54
C LYS A 28 -1.18 11.82 -19.32
N THR A 29 -0.23 10.91 -19.53
CA THR A 29 0.57 10.36 -18.43
C THR A 29 1.52 11.38 -17.84
N SER A 30 2.04 12.31 -18.65
CA SER A 30 2.97 13.37 -18.22
C SER A 30 2.33 14.31 -17.20
N THR A 31 1.09 14.75 -17.43
CA THR A 31 0.38 15.64 -16.50
C THR A 31 0.13 14.98 -15.14
N ILE A 32 -0.17 13.68 -15.14
CA ILE A 32 -0.36 12.92 -13.89
C ILE A 32 0.97 12.81 -13.13
N THR A 33 2.07 12.49 -13.82
CA THR A 33 3.39 12.39 -13.18
C THR A 33 3.89 13.72 -12.63
N GLU A 34 3.58 14.84 -13.31
CA GLU A 34 3.88 16.20 -12.85
C GLU A 34 3.17 16.48 -11.53
N TRP A 35 1.86 16.23 -11.46
CA TRP A 35 1.10 16.45 -10.22
C TRP A 35 1.55 15.53 -9.08
N LEU A 36 1.83 14.25 -9.37
CA LEU A 36 2.32 13.30 -8.37
C LEU A 36 3.69 13.70 -7.79
N ALA A 37 4.51 14.43 -8.54
CA ALA A 37 5.80 14.93 -8.06
C ALA A 37 5.64 16.07 -7.03
N LEU A 38 4.51 16.76 -7.02
CA LEU A 38 4.20 17.83 -6.04
C LEU A 38 3.75 17.28 -4.68
N ILE A 39 3.30 16.03 -4.63
CA ILE A 39 2.76 15.42 -3.41
C ILE A 39 3.90 14.90 -2.54
N PRO A 40 3.92 15.24 -1.23
CA PRO A 40 4.93 14.71 -0.32
C PRO A 40 4.82 13.18 -0.22
N ARG A 41 5.99 12.52 -0.28
CA ARG A 41 6.10 11.09 -0.08
C ARG A 41 6.25 10.78 1.40
N VAL A 42 5.49 9.82 1.88
CA VAL A 42 5.58 9.31 3.24
C VAL A 42 6.48 8.08 3.25
N PRO A 43 7.52 8.04 4.09
CA PRO A 43 8.31 6.83 4.27
C PRO A 43 7.44 5.73 4.84
N SER A 44 7.39 4.60 4.15
CA SER A 44 6.82 3.38 4.69
C SER A 44 7.78 2.79 5.72
N HIS A 45 7.64 3.19 6.99
CA HIS A 45 8.44 2.66 8.10
C HIS A 45 8.39 1.11 8.21
N TYR A 46 7.40 0.48 7.59
CA TYR A 46 7.19 -0.97 7.60
C TYR A 46 7.02 -1.58 6.20
N CYS A 47 7.54 -0.95 5.14
CA CYS A 47 7.67 -1.71 3.90
C CYS A 47 8.48 -2.97 4.22
N ARG A 48 7.88 -4.15 3.97
CA ARG A 48 8.67 -5.38 3.90
C ARG A 48 9.82 -5.07 2.95
N SER A 49 11.03 -5.53 3.26
CA SER A 49 12.24 -5.27 2.46
C SER A 49 12.07 -5.59 0.96
N THR A 50 11.07 -6.41 0.63
CA THR A 50 10.71 -6.83 -0.73
C THR A 50 9.73 -5.89 -1.47
N SER A 51 9.17 -4.86 -0.82
CA SER A 51 8.20 -3.96 -1.44
C SER A 51 8.83 -2.64 -1.87
N ASN A 52 8.71 -2.33 -3.16
CA ASN A 52 9.14 -1.06 -3.77
C ASN A 52 7.98 -0.05 -3.88
N ARG A 53 6.98 -0.11 -2.99
CA ARG A 53 5.83 0.81 -3.04
C ARG A 53 6.18 2.15 -2.39
N THR A 54 5.80 3.24 -3.06
CA THR A 54 5.87 4.59 -2.51
C THR A 54 4.51 4.96 -1.94
N TYR A 55 4.49 5.64 -0.80
CA TYR A 55 3.25 6.08 -0.18
C TYR A 55 3.11 7.60 -0.23
N VAL A 56 1.90 8.07 -0.52
CA VAL A 56 1.49 9.47 -0.34
C VAL A 56 0.74 9.61 0.98
N GLU A 57 0.60 10.84 1.45
CA GLU A 57 -0.04 11.15 2.73
C GLU A 57 -1.45 10.52 2.90
N SER A 58 -1.81 10.25 4.16
CA SER A 58 -3.11 9.68 4.54
C SER A 58 -4.28 10.66 4.47
N THR A 59 -4.04 11.90 4.03
CA THR A 59 -5.09 12.92 3.78
C THR A 59 -6.03 12.49 2.66
N PHE A 60 -5.57 11.65 1.73
CA PHE A 60 -6.43 11.07 0.71
C PHE A 60 -7.26 9.91 1.29
N LEU A 61 -8.59 10.09 1.37
CA LEU A 61 -9.51 9.04 1.83
C LEU A 61 -9.59 7.81 0.91
N SER A 62 -9.40 8.00 -0.41
CA SER A 62 -9.46 6.92 -1.40
C SER A 62 -8.80 7.33 -2.72
N LYS A 63 -8.52 6.35 -3.61
CA LYS A 63 -8.05 6.65 -4.99
C LYS A 63 -9.04 7.55 -5.76
N SER A 64 -10.35 7.47 -5.43
CA SER A 64 -11.36 8.36 -6.02
C SER A 64 -11.22 9.79 -5.50
N HIS A 65 -11.06 9.97 -4.19
CA HIS A 65 -10.85 11.30 -3.61
C HIS A 65 -9.55 11.94 -4.14
N MET A 66 -8.47 11.15 -4.20
CA MET A 66 -7.21 11.56 -4.78
C MET A 66 -7.33 12.00 -6.24
N TYR A 67 -8.19 11.34 -7.03
CA TYR A 67 -8.49 11.75 -8.40
C TYR A 67 -9.28 13.06 -8.46
N SER A 68 -10.25 13.29 -7.57
CA SER A 68 -10.99 14.56 -7.50
C SER A 68 -10.05 15.73 -7.23
N VAL A 69 -9.12 15.59 -6.28
CA VAL A 69 -8.11 16.63 -5.99
C VAL A 69 -7.20 16.88 -7.20
N PHE A 70 -6.81 15.83 -7.93
CA PHE A 70 -6.04 15.98 -9.18
C PHE A 70 -6.85 16.70 -10.27
N GLU A 71 -8.14 16.40 -10.40
CA GLU A 71 -9.02 17.03 -11.36
C GLU A 71 -9.19 18.53 -11.08
N ASP A 72 -9.37 18.90 -9.81
CA ASP A 72 -9.46 20.29 -9.38
C ASP A 72 -8.15 21.04 -9.65
N TRP A 73 -6.99 20.44 -9.32
CA TRP A 73 -5.69 21.00 -9.67
C TRP A 73 -5.52 21.19 -11.19
N CYS A 74 -6.02 20.27 -12.02
CA CYS A 74 -5.98 20.42 -13.47
C CYS A 74 -6.82 21.61 -13.97
N LYS A 75 -8.00 21.84 -13.35
CA LYS A 75 -8.88 22.97 -13.67
C LYS A 75 -8.23 24.29 -13.28
N GLU A 76 -7.66 24.37 -12.08
CA GLU A 76 -6.96 25.57 -11.59
C GLU A 76 -5.74 25.93 -12.44
N ASN A 77 -5.00 24.93 -12.90
CA ASN A 77 -3.80 25.12 -13.74
C ASN A 77 -4.11 25.17 -15.24
N ASN A 78 -5.39 25.30 -15.63
CA ASN A 78 -5.85 25.38 -17.03
C ASN A 78 -5.24 24.30 -17.93
N LYS A 79 -5.12 23.06 -17.44
CA LYS A 79 -4.53 21.96 -18.22
C LYS A 79 -5.46 21.64 -19.40
N LYS A 80 -4.90 21.63 -20.61
CA LYS A 80 -5.63 21.42 -21.88
C LYS A 80 -6.47 20.14 -21.92
N TYR A 81 -6.08 19.12 -21.16
CA TYR A 81 -6.78 17.85 -21.09
C TYR A 81 -6.68 17.26 -19.68
N ILE A 82 -7.81 16.76 -19.17
CA ILE A 82 -7.91 16.06 -17.90
C ILE A 82 -7.95 14.54 -18.17
N PRO A 83 -6.91 13.79 -17.79
CA PRO A 83 -6.91 12.33 -17.89
C PRO A 83 -8.05 11.67 -17.13
N SER A 84 -8.65 10.63 -17.71
CA SER A 84 -9.70 9.88 -17.04
C SER A 84 -9.18 9.17 -15.78
N ARG A 85 -10.09 8.93 -14.84
CA ARG A 85 -9.79 8.18 -13.60
C ARG A 85 -9.13 6.82 -13.87
N ILE A 86 -9.47 6.15 -14.95
CA ILE A 86 -8.87 4.86 -15.33
C ILE A 86 -7.39 5.04 -15.66
N THR A 87 -7.05 6.03 -16.48
CA THR A 87 -5.65 6.35 -16.82
C THR A 87 -4.87 6.77 -15.59
N PHE A 88 -5.47 7.59 -14.72
CA PHE A 88 -4.89 7.98 -13.45
C PHE A 88 -4.55 6.78 -12.55
N CYS A 89 -5.49 5.87 -12.33
CA CYS A 89 -5.26 4.65 -11.56
C CYS A 89 -4.15 3.77 -12.16
N LYS A 90 -4.10 3.64 -13.51
CA LYS A 90 -3.03 2.91 -14.19
C LYS A 90 -1.66 3.53 -13.95
N VAL A 91 -1.56 4.87 -13.96
CA VAL A 91 -0.30 5.57 -13.66
C VAL A 91 0.09 5.34 -12.20
N LEU A 92 -0.84 5.43 -11.24
CA LEU A 92 -0.55 5.12 -9.84
C LEU A 92 0.01 3.70 -9.64
N ASP A 93 -0.60 2.71 -10.29
CA ASP A 93 -0.17 1.32 -10.16
C ASP A 93 1.19 1.09 -10.85
N LYS A 94 1.46 1.76 -11.98
CA LYS A 94 2.74 1.75 -12.68
C LYS A 94 3.86 2.37 -11.84
N GLU A 95 3.61 3.52 -11.23
CA GLU A 95 4.54 4.23 -10.34
C GLU A 95 4.60 3.61 -8.93
N LYS A 96 3.81 2.54 -8.67
CA LYS A 96 3.71 1.84 -7.39
C LYS A 96 3.35 2.77 -6.22
N ILE A 97 2.52 3.77 -6.49
CA ILE A 97 2.07 4.75 -5.50
C ILE A 97 0.81 4.25 -4.77
N SER A 98 0.74 4.47 -3.46
CA SER A 98 -0.43 4.14 -2.65
C SER A 98 -0.69 5.19 -1.61
N ILE A 99 -1.95 5.32 -1.22
CA ILE A 99 -2.33 6.13 -0.07
C ILE A 99 -1.79 5.45 1.18
N HIS A 100 -1.07 6.20 2.01
CA HIS A 100 -0.65 5.72 3.32
C HIS A 100 -1.90 5.51 4.17
N MET A 101 -2.09 4.28 4.64
CA MET A 101 -3.06 3.99 5.69
C MET A 101 -2.28 3.76 6.98
N PRO A 102 -2.37 4.68 7.96
CA PRO A 102 -1.82 4.44 9.29
C PRO A 102 -2.41 3.14 9.83
N ARG A 103 -1.55 2.20 10.20
CA ARG A 103 -2.02 0.96 10.84
C ARG A 103 -2.46 1.28 12.26
N LYS A 104 -3.49 0.56 12.72
CA LYS A 104 -4.03 0.65 14.08
C LYS A 104 -3.05 0.12 15.14
N ASP A 105 -2.09 -0.71 14.74
CA ASP A 105 -1.14 -1.38 15.64
C ASP A 105 0.20 -0.63 15.74
N LEU A 106 0.16 0.65 16.11
CA LEU A 106 1.38 1.33 16.54
C LEU A 106 1.71 0.87 17.97
N CYS A 107 3.00 0.67 18.26
CA CYS A 107 3.44 0.49 19.64
C CYS A 107 3.16 1.78 20.41
N ASP A 108 2.49 1.67 21.57
CA ASP A 108 2.10 2.80 22.41
C ASP A 108 3.29 3.72 22.70
N THR A 109 4.44 3.16 23.09
CA THR A 109 5.68 3.92 23.35
C THR A 109 6.16 4.72 22.13
N CYS A 110 6.08 4.13 20.92
CA CYS A 110 6.44 4.86 19.69
C CYS A 110 5.43 5.95 19.35
N TYR A 111 4.15 5.70 19.63
CA TYR A 111 3.08 6.67 19.38
C TYR A 111 3.20 7.86 20.33
N GLU A 112 3.36 7.61 21.63
CA GLU A 112 3.54 8.63 22.66
C GLU A 112 4.76 9.51 22.40
N TYR A 113 5.88 8.92 21.96
CA TYR A 113 7.06 9.68 21.57
C TYR A 113 6.79 10.60 20.37
N ASN A 114 6.14 10.10 19.32
CA ASN A 114 5.78 10.93 18.16
C ASN A 114 4.79 12.04 18.50
N ALA A 115 3.92 11.81 19.50
CA ALA A 115 3.00 12.80 20.02
C ALA A 115 3.67 13.83 20.95
N GLY A 116 4.97 13.67 21.26
CA GLY A 116 5.72 14.54 22.18
C GLY A 116 5.46 14.27 23.67
N ASN A 117 4.80 13.16 24.01
CA ASN A 117 4.43 12.80 25.37
C ASN A 117 5.45 11.88 26.08
N LEU A 118 6.46 11.38 25.36
CA LEU A 118 7.51 10.52 25.90
C LEU A 118 8.87 11.19 25.72
N ASN A 119 9.75 11.07 26.72
CA ASN A 119 11.10 11.61 26.63
C ASN A 119 11.99 10.77 25.67
N GLN A 120 13.11 11.36 25.27
CA GLN A 120 14.07 10.72 24.35
C GLN A 120 14.74 9.48 24.96
N GLU A 121 15.00 9.49 26.28
CA GLU A 121 15.71 8.42 26.97
C GLU A 121 14.90 7.12 26.99
N ASP A 122 13.63 7.20 27.34
CA ASP A 122 12.66 6.09 27.36
C ASP A 122 12.44 5.56 25.94
N TYR A 123 12.35 6.44 24.94
CA TYR A 123 12.28 6.03 23.54
C TYR A 123 13.54 5.30 23.10
N ASN A 124 14.73 5.80 23.46
CA ASN A 124 16.01 5.15 23.14
C ASN A 124 16.12 3.78 23.81
N ALA A 125 15.73 3.66 25.08
CA ALA A 125 15.70 2.39 25.80
C ALA A 125 14.74 1.38 25.13
N HIS A 126 13.56 1.82 24.70
CA HIS A 126 12.64 1.01 23.90
C HIS A 126 13.30 0.52 22.59
N ARG A 127 13.99 1.41 21.87
CA ARG A 127 14.68 1.08 20.62
C ARG A 127 15.81 0.07 20.80
N ILE A 128 16.59 0.19 21.88
CA ILE A 128 17.66 -0.75 22.23
C ILE A 128 17.08 -2.13 22.47
N LYS A 129 16.08 -2.26 23.36
CA LYS A 129 15.43 -3.56 23.66
C LYS A 129 14.85 -4.22 22.40
N LYS A 130 14.25 -3.42 21.52
CA LYS A 130 13.72 -3.88 20.23
C LYS A 130 14.82 -4.44 19.33
N GLN A 131 16.00 -3.82 19.34
CA GLN A 131 17.15 -4.29 18.55
C GLN A 131 17.76 -5.55 19.17
N GLU A 132 17.96 -5.59 20.48
CA GLU A 132 18.45 -6.76 21.22
C GLU A 132 17.58 -8.00 20.96
N ALA A 133 16.26 -7.85 20.99
CA ALA A 133 15.34 -8.95 20.69
C ALA A 133 15.48 -9.48 19.24
N ARG A 134 15.74 -8.59 18.28
CA ARG A 134 15.97 -8.97 16.88
C ARG A 134 17.31 -9.68 16.70
N ASP A 135 18.35 -9.19 17.36
CA ASP A 135 19.68 -9.77 17.29
C ASP A 135 19.70 -11.15 17.96
N ALA A 136 19.01 -11.30 19.10
CA ALA A 136 18.79 -12.60 19.74
C ALA A 136 18.04 -13.58 18.82
N LYS A 137 16.97 -13.13 18.15
CA LYS A 137 16.24 -13.95 17.17
C LYS A 137 17.13 -14.36 16.00
N GLN A 138 17.95 -13.45 15.47
CA GLN A 138 18.85 -13.75 14.37
C GLN A 138 19.97 -14.70 14.78
N LYS A 139 20.57 -14.49 15.96
CA LYS A 139 21.56 -15.39 16.53
C LYS A 139 20.99 -16.80 16.70
N ALA A 140 19.79 -16.92 17.28
CA ALA A 140 19.11 -18.20 17.43
C ALA A 140 18.87 -18.87 16.06
N LYS A 141 18.44 -18.13 15.03
CA LYS A 141 18.31 -18.67 13.67
C LYS A 141 19.63 -19.17 13.10
N ASN A 142 20.73 -18.46 13.32
CA ASN A 142 22.06 -18.85 12.83
C ASN A 142 22.60 -20.09 13.55
N GLU A 143 22.18 -20.35 14.78
CA GLU A 143 22.51 -21.56 15.54
C GLU A 143 21.70 -22.79 15.09
N ALA A 144 20.71 -22.62 14.20
CA ALA A 144 19.98 -23.74 13.64
C ALA A 144 20.93 -24.59 12.80
N THR A 145 21.02 -25.88 13.13
CA THR A 145 21.87 -26.87 12.46
C THR A 145 21.03 -28.11 12.19
N ASN A 146 21.56 -29.08 11.45
CA ASN A 146 20.84 -30.34 11.20
C ASN A 146 20.43 -31.09 12.49
N ASN A 147 21.11 -30.81 13.62
CA ASN A 147 20.83 -31.41 14.93
C ASN A 147 20.13 -30.44 15.92
N LYS A 148 19.85 -29.18 15.52
CA LYS A 148 19.20 -28.18 16.37
C LYS A 148 18.12 -27.43 15.60
N VAL A 149 16.86 -27.68 15.98
CA VAL A 149 15.70 -26.96 15.44
C VAL A 149 15.42 -25.75 16.31
N VAL A 150 15.29 -24.58 15.68
CA VAL A 150 14.93 -23.32 16.35
C VAL A 150 13.55 -22.90 15.89
N ILE A 151 12.60 -22.88 16.82
CA ILE A 151 11.22 -22.47 16.58
C ILE A 151 11.05 -21.05 17.11
N THR A 152 10.76 -20.10 16.23
CA THR A 152 10.40 -18.73 16.61
C THR A 152 8.92 -18.53 16.31
N MET A 153 8.12 -18.16 17.32
CA MET A 153 6.69 -17.94 17.18
C MET A 153 6.35 -16.48 17.49
N ASP A 154 5.53 -15.87 16.65
CA ASP A 154 4.92 -14.56 16.93
C ASP A 154 3.55 -14.84 17.57
N LEU A 155 3.33 -14.40 18.81
CA LEU A 155 2.03 -14.52 19.46
C LEU A 155 1.05 -13.52 18.84
N GLN A 156 -0.15 -13.98 18.47
CA GLN A 156 -1.22 -13.07 18.06
C GLN A 156 -1.74 -12.24 19.25
N SER A 157 -2.54 -11.20 18.93
CA SER A 157 -3.25 -10.40 19.93
C SER A 157 -4.04 -11.28 20.90
N VAL A 158 -4.08 -10.86 22.16
CA VAL A 158 -4.80 -11.56 23.23
C VAL A 158 -6.28 -11.64 22.85
N LEU A 159 -6.80 -12.86 22.72
CA LEU A 159 -8.23 -13.09 22.54
C LEU A 159 -8.88 -13.36 23.90
N LEU A 160 -10.08 -12.85 24.10
CA LEU A 160 -10.86 -13.11 25.31
C LEU A 160 -11.86 -14.24 25.02
N CYS A 161 -11.84 -15.28 25.85
CA CYS A 161 -12.72 -16.43 25.77
C CYS A 161 -13.64 -16.50 27.02
N PRO A 162 -14.95 -16.80 26.86
CA PRO A 162 -15.66 -17.04 25.60
C PRO A 162 -15.93 -15.75 24.82
N LYS A 163 -15.87 -15.83 23.49
CA LYS A 163 -16.25 -14.72 22.62
C LYS A 163 -17.78 -14.64 22.56
N LEU A 164 -18.39 -13.83 23.42
CA LEU A 164 -19.83 -13.54 23.33
C LEU A 164 -20.06 -12.02 23.28
N GLN A 165 -21.11 -11.62 22.57
CA GLN A 165 -21.52 -10.23 22.44
C GLN A 165 -22.72 -9.95 23.36
N VAL A 166 -22.52 -10.09 24.68
CA VAL A 166 -23.58 -9.91 25.67
C VAL A 166 -23.08 -9.07 26.83
N SER A 167 -23.90 -8.10 27.27
CA SER A 167 -23.55 -7.13 28.33
C SER A 167 -23.22 -7.79 29.69
N LYS A 168 -23.71 -9.00 29.96
CA LYS A 168 -23.37 -9.73 31.21
C LYS A 168 -21.88 -10.08 31.33
N ILE A 169 -21.12 -10.15 30.23
CA ILE A 169 -19.68 -10.46 30.23
C ILE A 169 -18.82 -9.39 30.90
N TYR A 170 -19.28 -8.14 31.00
CA TYR A 170 -18.50 -7.08 31.64
C TYR A 170 -18.15 -7.40 33.11
N TYR A 171 -18.97 -8.22 33.78
CA TYR A 171 -18.80 -8.60 35.18
C TYR A 171 -18.28 -10.02 35.38
N SER A 172 -17.87 -10.70 34.30
CA SER A 172 -17.34 -12.07 34.37
C SER A 172 -15.84 -12.09 34.10
N GLN A 173 -15.12 -12.99 34.78
CA GLN A 173 -13.71 -13.22 34.52
C GLN A 173 -13.53 -13.79 33.11
N LYS A 174 -12.76 -13.08 32.28
CA LYS A 174 -12.49 -13.48 30.89
C LYS A 174 -11.19 -14.26 30.85
N LEU A 175 -11.19 -15.42 30.20
CA LEU A 175 -9.96 -16.16 29.97
C LEU A 175 -9.19 -15.49 28.84
N GLN A 176 -7.94 -15.10 29.10
CA GLN A 176 -7.03 -14.63 28.06
C GLN A 176 -6.43 -15.83 27.34
N VAL A 177 -6.69 -15.92 26.04
CA VAL A 177 -6.20 -16.98 25.17
C VAL A 177 -5.24 -16.35 24.16
N HIS A 178 -4.01 -16.83 24.14
CA HIS A 178 -3.05 -16.50 23.10
C HIS A 178 -3.25 -17.46 21.92
N ASN A 179 -3.59 -16.92 20.75
CA ASN A 179 -3.65 -17.74 19.54
C ASN A 179 -2.22 -18.08 19.10
N LEU A 180 -1.94 -19.39 19.05
CA LEU A 180 -0.73 -19.95 18.47
C LEU A 180 -0.90 -19.99 16.95
N GLN A 181 -0.04 -19.30 16.21
CA GLN A 181 0.03 -19.45 14.75
C GLN A 181 1.46 -19.73 14.31
N PHE A 182 1.65 -20.82 13.57
CA PHE A 182 2.91 -21.13 12.90
C PHE A 182 2.98 -20.29 11.62
N ALA A 183 4.05 -19.51 11.47
CA ALA A 183 4.34 -18.69 10.30
C ALA A 183 5.36 -19.37 9.40
#